data_AF-A0A1Y5MWQ7-F1
#
_entry.id   AF-A0A1Y5MWQ7-F1
#
_cell.length_a   1.000
_cell.length_b   1.000
_cell.length_c   1.000
_cell.angle_alpha   90.00
_cell.angle_beta   90.00
_cell.angle_gamma   90.00
#
_symmetry.space_group_name_H-M   'P 1'
#
loop_
_entity.id
_entity.type
_entity.pdbx_description
1 polymer ?
#
loop_
_entity_poly.entity_id
_entity_poly.type
_entity_poly.pdbx_seq_one_letter_code
_entity_poly.pdbx_strand_id
1 'polypeptide(L)' 'MNSWINEFKLALINEDTSKIAALSENFSEDMFTSLALAQEAQALIGGAIDLLKNKSSHIQNELIKLQKAQKYVTN' A
#
# COMPACT_ATOMS: atom_id res chain seq x y z
N MET A 1 5.24 -4.06 22.41
CA MET A 1 4.86 -3.31 21.19
C MET A 1 5.11 -4.24 20.01
N ASN A 2 4.15 -4.42 19.09
CA ASN A 2 4.27 -5.38 18.00
C ASN A 2 5.21 -4.83 16.90
N SER A 3 6.28 -5.57 16.56
CA SER A 3 7.27 -5.16 15.54
C SER A 3 6.63 -4.94 14.18
N TRP A 4 5.72 -5.82 13.78
CA TRP A 4 5.00 -5.73 12.52
C TRP A 4 4.21 -4.43 12.42
N ILE A 5 3.48 -4.04 13.48
CA ILE A 5 2.70 -2.78 13.51
C ILE A 5 3.62 -1.57 13.33
N ASN A 6 4.76 -1.53 14.03
CA ASN A 6 5.70 -0.41 13.93
C ASN A 6 6.33 -0.32 12.54
N GLU A 7 6.73 -1.45 11.97
CA GLU A 7 7.30 -1.49 10.63
C GLU A 7 6.28 -1.13 9.56
N PHE A 8 5.03 -1.57 9.71
CA PHE A 8 3.94 -1.27 8.80
C PHE A 8 3.58 0.22 8.85
N LYS A 9 3.54 0.83 10.04
CA LYS A 9 3.38 2.28 10.20
C LYS A 9 4.47 3.06 9.47
N LEU A 10 5.74 2.68 9.66
CA LEU A 10 6.86 3.34 9.00
C LEU A 10 6.79 3.19 7.48
N ALA A 11 6.44 1.99 6.99
CA ALA A 11 6.25 1.74 5.58
C ALA A 11 5.13 2.60 5.00
N LEU A 12 4.01 2.74 5.73
CA LEU A 12 2.88 3.58 5.32
C LEU A 12 3.23 5.06 5.29
N ILE A 13 3.91 5.58 6.31
CA ILE A 13 4.35 6.99 6.39
C ILE A 13 5.32 7.33 5.25
N ASN A 14 6.23 6.41 4.94
CA ASN A 14 7.19 6.57 3.85
C ASN A 14 6.61 6.26 2.47
N GLU A 15 5.33 5.87 2.41
CA GLU A 15 4.66 5.36 1.22
C GLU A 15 5.45 4.24 0.48
N ASP A 16 6.21 3.45 1.25
CA ASP A 16 7.05 2.36 0.75
C ASP A 16 6.17 1.15 0.40
N THR A 17 5.66 1.15 -0.82
CA THR A 17 4.76 0.10 -1.33
C THR A 17 5.43 -1.27 -1.36
N SER A 18 6.75 -1.33 -1.54
CA SER A 18 7.50 -2.59 -1.55
C SER A 18 7.57 -3.20 -0.16
N LYS A 19 7.83 -2.37 0.87
CA LYS A 19 7.82 -2.83 2.26
C LYS A 19 6.42 -3.18 2.74
N ILE A 20 5.39 -2.43 2.33
CA ILE A 20 3.98 -2.79 2.61
C ILE A 20 3.65 -4.16 2.03
N ALA A 21 4.05 -4.46 0.79
CA ALA A 21 3.83 -5.76 0.16
C ALA A 21 4.54 -6.88 0.93
N ALA A 22 5.83 -6.71 1.24
CA ALA A 22 6.60 -7.70 2.00
C ALA A 22 6.01 -7.96 3.40
N LEU A 23 5.54 -6.91 4.09
CA LEU A 23 4.88 -7.07 5.40
C LEU A 23 3.51 -7.73 5.29
N SER A 24 2.80 -7.54 4.18
CA SER A 24 1.51 -8.16 3.92
C SER A 24 1.64 -9.66 3.63
N GLU A 25 2.70 -10.07 2.91
CA GLU A 25 3.01 -11.48 2.66
C GLU A 25 3.40 -12.23 3.94
N ASN A 26 4.06 -11.54 4.86
CA ASN A 26 4.47 -12.09 6.16
C ASN A 26 3.39 -11.93 7.24
N PHE A 27 2.14 -11.58 6.88
CA PHE A 27 1.06 -11.39 7.84
C PHE A 27 0.69 -12.71 8.54
N SER A 28 0.44 -12.65 9.85
CA SER A 28 -0.06 -13.78 10.64
C SER A 28 -1.03 -13.27 11.71
N GLU A 29 -2.14 -13.98 11.87
CA GLU A 29 -3.18 -13.66 12.86
C GLU A 29 -2.65 -13.76 14.30
N ASP A 30 -1.67 -14.64 14.54
CA ASP A 30 -1.04 -14.84 15.84
C ASP A 30 -0.25 -13.62 16.34
N MET A 31 0.05 -12.66 15.46
CA MET A 31 0.73 -11.41 15.83
C MET A 31 -0.15 -10.47 16.65
N PHE A 32 -1.49 -10.65 16.64
CA PHE A 32 -2.44 -9.72 17.26
C PHE A 32 -3.08 -10.34 18.50
N THR A 33 -2.31 -10.37 19.59
CA THR A 33 -2.72 -10.99 20.86
C THR A 33 -3.75 -10.17 21.66
N SER A 34 -4.20 -9.03 21.15
CA SER A 34 -5.20 -8.19 21.82
C SER A 34 -6.09 -7.45 20.83
N LEU A 35 -7.32 -7.14 21.26
CA LEU A 35 -8.27 -6.37 20.46
C LEU A 35 -7.70 -5.02 20.02
N ALA A 36 -6.95 -4.35 20.89
CA ALA A 36 -6.33 -3.06 20.58
C ALA A 36 -5.32 -3.17 19.43
N LEU A 37 -4.49 -4.21 19.43
CA LEU A 37 -3.52 -4.46 18.33
C LEU A 37 -4.23 -4.82 17.03
N ALA A 38 -5.33 -5.59 17.10
CA ALA A 38 -6.13 -5.93 15.93
C ALA A 38 -6.80 -4.70 15.30
N GLN A 39 -7.38 -3.80 16.12
CA GLN A 39 -7.98 -2.56 15.66
C GLN A 39 -6.94 -1.62 15.02
N GLU A 40 -5.76 -1.55 15.62
CA GLU A 40 -4.65 -0.76 15.07
C GLU A 40 -4.18 -1.30 13.72
N ALA A 41 -3.99 -2.62 13.62
CA ALA A 41 -3.65 -3.26 12.36
C ALA A 41 -4.72 -3.04 11.28
N GLN A 42 -5.99 -3.12 11.64
CA GLN A 42 -7.11 -2.85 10.74
C GLN A 42 -7.05 -1.44 10.16
N ALA A 43 -6.81 -0.42 11.00
CA ALA A 43 -6.69 0.96 10.57
C ALA A 43 -5.51 1.16 9.61
N LEU A 44 -4.37 0.52 9.91
CA LEU A 44 -3.17 0.59 9.07
C LEU A 44 -3.38 -0.08 7.70
N ILE A 45 -3.99 -1.27 7.69
CA ILE A 45 -4.34 -1.99 6.46
C ILE A 45 -5.29 -1.14 5.61
N GLY A 46 -6.30 -0.51 6.23
CA GLY A 46 -7.19 0.44 5.54
C GLY A 46 -6.42 1.58 4.86
N GLY A 47 -5.50 2.22 5.60
CA GLY A 47 -4.65 3.29 5.05
C GLY A 47 -3.75 2.81 3.89
N ALA A 48 -3.17 1.62 3.99
CA ALA A 48 -2.36 1.03 2.92
C ALA A 48 -3.19 0.73 1.66
N ILE A 49 -4.41 0.23 1.82
CA ILE A 49 -5.34 -0.01 0.70
C ILE A 49 -5.64 1.30 -0.03
N ASP A 50 -5.94 2.37 0.71
CA ASP A 50 -6.25 3.67 0.10
C ASP A 50 -5.04 4.28 -0.59
N LEU A 51 -3.85 4.17 0.01
CA LEU A 51 -2.59 4.58 -0.62
C LEU A 51 -2.36 3.87 -1.96
N LEU A 52 -2.51 2.54 -1.99
CA LEU A 52 -2.30 1.74 -3.20
C LEU A 52 -3.33 2.05 -4.28
N LYS A 53 -4.60 2.26 -3.92
CA LYS A 53 -5.65 2.71 -4.85
C LYS A 53 -5.30 4.06 -5.48
N ASN A 54 -4.86 5.02 -4.66
CA ASN A 54 -4.49 6.35 -5.14
C ASN A 54 -3.29 6.29 -6.10
N LYS A 55 -2.24 5.54 -5.75
CA LYS A 55 -1.08 5.35 -6.64
C LYS A 55 -1.47 4.64 -7.94
N SER A 56 -2.31 3.61 -7.88
CA SER A 56 -2.82 2.90 -9.05
C SER A 56 -3.60 3.83 -9.99
N SER A 57 -4.51 4.63 -9.45
CA SER A 57 -5.27 5.62 -10.25
C SER A 57 -4.35 6.65 -10.91
N HIS A 58 -3.32 7.14 -10.19
CA HIS A 58 -2.32 8.04 -10.75
C HIS A 58 -1.58 7.39 -11.93
N ILE A 59 -1.06 6.16 -11.75
CA ILE A 59 -0.35 5.42 -12.81
C ILE A 59 -1.25 5.19 -14.02
N GLN A 60 -2.52 4.81 -13.82
CA GLN A 60 -3.48 4.63 -14.91
C GLN A 60 -3.68 5.93 -15.71
N ASN A 61 -3.79 7.07 -15.03
CA ASN A 61 -3.93 8.37 -15.70
C ASN A 61 -2.70 8.73 -16.53
N GLU A 62 -1.49 8.51 -16.00
CA GLU A 62 -0.26 8.75 -16.74
C GLU A 62 -0.11 7.80 -17.94
N LEU A 63 -0.49 6.53 -17.78
CA LEU A 63 -0.48 5.54 -18.87
C LEU A 63 -1.42 5.97 -20.01
N ILE A 64 -2.61 6.48 -19.71
CA ILE A 64 -3.55 6.98 -20.71
C ILE A 64 -2.94 8.15 -21.50
N LYS A 65 -2.22 9.07 -20.83
CA LYS A 65 -1.53 10.18 -21.51
C LYS A 65 -0.45 9.66 -22.47
N LEU A 66 0.35 8.70 -22.02
CA LEU A 66 1.39 8.08 -22.86
C LEU A 66 0.80 7.34 -24.06
N GLN A 67 -0.28 6.58 -23.88
CA GLN A 67 -0.98 5.90 -24.99
C GLN A 67 -1.54 6.89 -26.00
N LYS A 68 -2.08 8.03 -25.55
CA LYS A 68 -2.51 9.11 -26.45
C LYS A 68 -1.34 9.68 -27.23
N ALA A 69 -0.22 9.99 -26.57
CA ALA A 69 0.99 10.48 -27.23
C ALA A 69 1.54 9.47 -28.25
N GLN A 70 1.58 8.18 -27.91
CA GLN A 70 2.01 7.11 -28.80
C GLN A 70 1.22 7.11 -30.11
N LYS A 71 -0.13 7.22 -30.05
CA LYS A 71 -0.99 7.28 -31.25
C LYS A 71 -0.60 8.39 -32.23
N TYR A 72 -0.09 9.52 -31.74
CA TYR A 72 0.34 10.64 -32.61
C TYR A 72 1.72 10.43 -33.22
N VAL A 73 2.59 9.63 -32.59
CA VAL A 73 3.97 9.38 -33.04
C VAL A 73 4.07 8.15 -33.96
N THR A 74 3.17 7.18 -33.81
CA THR A 74 3.09 6.00 -34.70
C THR A 74 2.17 6.19 -35.92
N ASN A 75 1.77 7.43 -36.22
CA ASN A 75 1.20 7.80 -37.53
C ASN A 75 2.32 8.14 -38.52
#